data_AF-A0A2J8Y096-F1
#
_entry.id   AF-A0A2J8Y096-F1
#
_cell.length_a   1.000
_cell.length_b   1.000
_cell.length_c   1.000
_cell.angle_alpha   90.00
_cell.angle_beta   90.00
_cell.angle_gamma   90.00
#
_symmetry.space_group_name_H-M   'P 1'
#
loop_
_entity.id
_entity.type
_entity.pdbx_description
1 polymer ?
#
loop_
_entity_poly.entity_id
_entity_poly.type
_entity_poly.pdbx_seq_one_letter_code
_entity_poly.pdbx_strand_id
1 'polypeptide(L)'
;MRLNQNTLLLGKKVVLVPYTSEHVPRYHEWMKSEELQRLTASEPLTLEQEYAMQRSWREDADKCTFIVLDAEKWQAQPGTTEESCMVGDVNLFLTDLEDPTLGEIEVMIAGGGPPVSAPSWSSVSPK
;
A
#
# COMPACT_ATOMS: atom_id res chain seq x y z
N MET A 1 12.43 2.19 -2.42
CA MET A 1 11.98 2.50 -1.06
C MET A 1 13.13 2.82 -0.09
N ARG A 2 14.23 3.43 -0.53
CA ARG A 2 15.32 3.81 0.39
C ARG A 2 14.93 4.96 1.31
N LEU A 3 14.14 5.91 0.79
CA LEU A 3 13.75 7.12 1.50
C LEU A 3 12.86 6.84 2.72
N ASN A 4 11.91 5.92 2.58
CA ASN A 4 10.94 5.62 3.63
C ASN A 4 11.30 4.41 4.51
N GLN A 5 12.44 3.75 4.31
CA GLN A 5 12.76 2.45 4.95
C GLN A 5 12.70 2.42 6.48
N ASN A 6 12.86 3.58 7.15
CA ASN A 6 12.80 3.73 8.61
C ASN A 6 11.71 4.73 9.04
N THR A 7 10.73 4.98 8.18
CA THR A 7 9.67 5.98 8.41
C THR A 7 8.38 5.27 8.78
N LEU A 8 7.88 5.53 9.99
CA LEU A 8 6.55 5.16 10.42
C LEU A 8 5.70 6.43 10.53
N LEU A 9 4.50 6.42 9.96
CA LEU A 9 3.56 7.53 10.06
C LEU A 9 2.34 7.10 10.87
N LEU A 10 2.19 7.69 12.06
CA LEU A 10 1.06 7.44 12.95
C LEU A 10 -0.07 8.43 12.64
N GLY A 11 -1.16 7.91 12.08
CA GLY A 11 -2.40 8.65 11.88
C GLY A 11 -3.43 8.36 12.97
N LYS A 12 -4.61 9.01 12.88
CA LYS A 12 -5.71 8.79 13.82
C LYS A 12 -6.40 7.42 13.65
N LYS A 13 -6.51 6.94 12.40
CA LYS A 13 -7.21 5.70 12.04
C LYS A 13 -6.30 4.64 11.45
N VAL A 14 -5.17 5.06 10.90
CA VAL A 14 -4.24 4.18 10.20
C VAL A 14 -2.81 4.47 10.63
N VAL A 15 -1.97 3.45 10.56
CA VAL A 15 -0.51 3.57 10.66
C VAL A 15 0.09 3.17 9.32
N LEU A 16 1.04 3.94 8.82
CA LEU A 16 1.79 3.59 7.61
C LEU A 16 3.17 3.09 8.02
N VAL A 17 3.49 1.85 7.63
CA VAL A 17 4.79 1.22 7.87
C VAL A 17 5.48 0.89 6.55
N PRO A 18 6.81 0.88 6.48
CA PRO A 18 7.52 0.56 5.24
C PRO A 18 7.19 -0.86 4.75
N TYR A 19 7.04 -1.05 3.44
CA TYR A 19 6.78 -2.38 2.89
C TYR A 19 8.02 -3.30 2.95
N THR A 20 8.03 -4.20 3.94
CA THR A 20 9.06 -5.24 4.11
C THR A 20 8.66 -6.60 3.53
N SER A 21 9.62 -7.54 3.48
CA SER A 21 9.38 -8.91 3.04
C SER A 21 8.40 -9.69 3.92
N GLU A 22 8.21 -9.31 5.18
CA GLU A 22 7.28 -9.98 6.11
C GLU A 22 5.82 -9.80 5.70
N HIS A 23 5.51 -8.75 4.94
CA HIS A 23 4.18 -8.46 4.42
C HIS A 23 3.82 -9.24 3.15
N VAL A 24 4.82 -9.78 2.44
CA VAL A 24 4.64 -10.42 1.13
C VAL A 24 3.61 -11.56 1.17
N PRO A 25 3.60 -12.48 2.16
CA PRO A 25 2.60 -13.55 2.19
C PRO A 25 1.17 -13.01 2.23
N ARG A 26 0.91 -12.00 3.06
CA ARG A 26 -0.42 -11.39 3.19
C ARG A 26 -0.82 -10.61 1.95
N TYR A 27 0.12 -9.85 1.37
CA TYR A 27 -0.09 -9.12 0.13
C TYR A 27 -0.41 -10.08 -1.03
N HIS A 28 0.32 -11.20 -1.12
CA HIS A 28 0.07 -12.25 -2.10
C HIS A 28 -1.35 -12.84 -1.98
N GLU A 29 -1.86 -13.04 -0.76
CA GLU A 29 -3.27 -13.46 -0.57
C GLU A 29 -4.27 -12.42 -1.10
N TRP A 30 -4.00 -11.12 -0.95
CA TRP A 30 -4.84 -10.07 -1.55
C TRP A 30 -4.80 -10.11 -3.08
N MET A 31 -3.61 -10.30 -3.65
CA MET A 31 -3.43 -10.38 -5.10
C MET A 31 -3.97 -11.66 -5.72
N LYS A 32 -4.63 -12.56 -4.96
CA LYS A 32 -5.45 -13.64 -5.53
C LYS A 32 -6.88 -13.21 -5.89
N SER A 33 -7.32 -12.03 -5.45
CA SER A 33 -8.64 -11.49 -5.78
C SER A 33 -8.64 -10.85 -7.17
N GLU A 34 -9.44 -11.38 -8.09
CA GLU A 34 -9.64 -10.81 -9.44
C GLU A 34 -10.18 -9.37 -9.39
N GLU A 35 -10.96 -9.03 -8.37
CA GLU A 35 -11.46 -7.67 -8.17
C GLU A 35 -10.32 -6.70 -7.83
N LEU A 36 -9.45 -7.08 -6.89
CA LEU A 36 -8.30 -6.25 -6.52
C LEU A 36 -7.31 -6.13 -7.68
N GLN A 37 -7.03 -7.22 -8.39
CA GLN A 37 -6.22 -7.21 -9.61
C GLN A 37 -6.77 -6.21 -10.64
N ARG A 38 -8.07 -6.29 -10.94
CA ARG A 38 -8.71 -5.38 -11.92
C ARG A 38 -8.66 -3.92 -11.46
N LEU A 39 -8.94 -3.63 -10.19
CA LEU A 39 -8.96 -2.26 -9.66
C LEU A 39 -7.57 -1.62 -9.58
N THR A 40 -6.53 -2.45 -9.42
CA THR A 40 -5.12 -2.00 -9.36
C THR A 40 -4.38 -2.19 -10.68
N ALA A 41 -5.05 -2.70 -11.72
CA ALA A 41 -4.42 -3.15 -12.97
C ALA A 41 -3.22 -4.09 -12.74
N SER A 42 -3.26 -4.92 -11.70
CA SER A 42 -2.21 -5.88 -11.35
C SER A 42 -2.44 -7.23 -12.03
N GLU A 43 -1.36 -7.87 -12.46
CA GLU A 43 -1.36 -9.25 -12.95
C GLU A 43 -1.08 -10.22 -11.78
N PRO A 44 -1.64 -11.44 -11.79
CA PRO A 44 -1.33 -12.44 -10.78
C PRO A 44 0.15 -12.87 -10.86
N LEU A 45 0.78 -12.95 -9.69
CA LEU A 45 2.17 -13.39 -9.55
C LEU A 45 2.25 -14.60 -8.63
N THR A 46 3.27 -15.44 -8.82
CA THR A 46 3.63 -16.45 -7.83
C THR A 46 4.21 -15.78 -6.59
N LEU A 47 4.15 -16.47 -5.44
CA LEU A 47 4.72 -15.95 -4.19
C LEU A 47 6.22 -15.60 -4.34
N GLU A 48 6.99 -16.40 -5.09
CA GLU A 48 8.40 -16.11 -5.36
C GLU A 48 8.60 -14.85 -6.19
N GLN A 49 7.72 -14.60 -7.16
CA GLN A 49 7.71 -13.39 -7.97
C GLN A 49 7.37 -12.15 -7.14
N GLU A 50 6.42 -12.25 -6.20
CA GLU A 50 6.09 -11.17 -5.25
C GLU A 50 7.31 -10.80 -4.39
N TYR A 51 8.03 -11.80 -3.88
CA TYR A 51 9.29 -11.56 -3.16
C TYR A 51 10.35 -10.91 -4.05
N ALA A 52 10.43 -11.26 -5.34
CA ALA A 52 11.35 -10.63 -6.27
C ALA A 52 10.99 -9.16 -6.53
N MET A 53 9.71 -8.85 -6.71
CA MET A 53 9.23 -7.48 -6.86
C MET A 53 9.40 -6.63 -5.60
N GLN A 54 9.14 -7.20 -4.42
CA GLN A 54 9.40 -6.50 -3.16
C GLN A 54 10.88 -6.11 -3.04
N ARG A 55 11.79 -7.00 -3.42
CA ARG A 55 13.23 -6.70 -3.43
C ARG A 55 13.60 -5.60 -4.40
N SER A 56 13.07 -5.61 -5.64
CA SER A 56 13.37 -4.56 -6.61
C SER A 56 12.84 -3.20 -6.14
N TRP A 57 11.62 -3.14 -5.63
CA TRP A 57 11.05 -1.89 -5.09
C TRP A 57 11.81 -1.38 -3.88
N ARG A 58 12.40 -2.26 -3.06
CA ARG A 58 13.21 -1.83 -1.92
C ARG A 58 14.34 -0.91 -2.35
N GLU A 59 14.93 -1.17 -3.51
CA GLU A 59 16.07 -0.44 -4.04
C GLU A 59 15.71 0.83 -4.82
N ASP A 60 14.43 1.04 -5.18
CA ASP A 60 13.99 2.24 -5.90
C ASP A 60 14.29 3.54 -5.14
N ALA A 61 14.78 4.54 -5.86
CA ALA A 61 15.13 5.85 -5.29
C ALA A 61 13.95 6.84 -5.29
N ASP A 62 13.01 6.66 -6.22
CA ASP A 62 11.88 7.53 -6.53
C ASP A 62 10.52 6.93 -6.13
N LYS A 63 10.50 5.69 -5.65
CA LYS A 63 9.30 5.01 -5.15
C LYS A 63 9.34 4.77 -3.64
N CYS A 64 8.26 5.12 -2.95
CA CYS A 64 7.99 4.77 -1.57
C CYS A 64 6.69 3.97 -1.46
N THR A 65 6.76 2.74 -0.99
CA THR A 65 5.56 1.94 -0.67
C THR A 65 5.42 1.80 0.83
N PHE A 66 4.22 2.07 1.33
CA PHE A 66 3.81 1.83 2.70
C PHE A 66 2.71 0.79 2.75
N ILE A 67 2.74 -0.04 3.79
CA ILE A 67 1.59 -0.86 4.18
C ILE A 67 0.72 -0.05 5.13
N VAL A 68 -0.59 -0.08 4.87
CA VAL A 68 -1.60 0.55 5.71
C VAL A 68 -2.03 -0.46 6.77
N LEU A 69 -1.84 -0.09 8.04
CA LEU A 69 -2.32 -0.84 9.20
C LEU A 69 -3.53 -0.15 9.82
N ASP A 70 -4.47 -0.93 10.34
CA ASP A 70 -5.51 -0.45 11.24
C ASP A 70 -4.90 0.02 12.57
N ALA A 71 -5.04 1.31 12.89
CA ALA A 71 -4.38 1.89 14.06
C ALA A 71 -4.96 1.41 15.40
N GLU A 72 -6.24 1.04 15.43
CA GLU A 72 -6.88 0.52 16.63
C GLU A 72 -6.33 -0.88 16.94
N LYS A 73 -6.31 -1.78 15.93
CA LYS A 73 -5.75 -3.13 16.08
C LYS A 73 -4.27 -3.10 16.42
N TRP A 74 -3.50 -2.25 15.75
CA TRP A 74 -2.06 -2.13 15.98
C TRP A 74 -1.73 -1.71 17.41
N GLN A 75 -2.50 -0.79 17.98
CA GLN A 75 -2.26 -0.25 19.32
C GLN A 75 -2.98 -1.02 20.44
N ALA A 76 -3.90 -1.93 20.12
CA ALA A 76 -4.73 -2.61 21.11
C ALA A 76 -3.94 -3.52 22.06
N GLN A 77 -2.91 -4.22 21.56
CA GLN A 77 -2.15 -5.20 22.33
C GLN A 77 -0.65 -5.14 22.04
N PRO A 78 0.21 -5.24 23.07
CA PRO A 78 1.65 -5.44 22.86
C PRO A 78 1.91 -6.77 22.13
N GLY A 79 2.76 -6.74 21.10
CA GLY A 79 3.16 -7.93 20.35
C GLY A 79 2.26 -8.30 19.17
N THR A 80 1.27 -7.46 18.83
CA THR A 80 0.52 -7.58 17.59
C THR A 80 1.47 -7.51 16.38
N THR A 81 1.28 -8.38 15.40
CA THR A 81 2.09 -8.37 14.16
C THR A 81 1.51 -7.37 13.15
N GLU A 82 2.37 -6.75 12.35
CA GLU A 82 1.94 -5.85 11.27
C GLU A 82 0.97 -6.57 10.33
N GLU A 83 1.28 -7.81 9.96
CA GLU A 83 0.45 -8.69 9.12
C GLU A 83 -1.02 -8.76 9.56
N SER A 84 -1.26 -8.93 10.86
CA SER A 84 -2.63 -9.04 11.41
C SER A 84 -3.42 -7.73 11.37
N CYS A 85 -2.72 -6.60 11.21
CA CYS A 85 -3.29 -5.27 11.13
C CYS A 85 -3.38 -4.73 9.70
N MET A 86 -2.81 -5.42 8.71
CA MET A 86 -2.79 -4.98 7.31
C MET A 86 -4.21 -4.79 6.76
N VAL A 87 -4.46 -3.63 6.18
CA VAL A 87 -5.73 -3.26 5.52
C VAL A 87 -5.57 -2.68 4.12
N GLY A 88 -4.34 -2.41 3.67
CA GLY A 88 -4.07 -1.89 2.34
C GLY A 88 -2.62 -1.49 2.14
N ASP A 89 -2.34 -0.74 1.08
CA ASP A 89 -1.04 -0.14 0.80
C ASP A 89 -1.18 1.24 0.15
N VAL A 90 -0.08 2.01 0.20
CA VAL A 90 0.07 3.30 -0.47
C VAL A 90 1.38 3.28 -1.25
N ASN A 91 1.31 3.51 -2.55
CA ASN A 91 2.48 3.72 -3.40
C ASN A 91 2.61 5.21 -3.70
N LEU A 92 3.78 5.79 -3.41
CA LEU A 92 4.14 7.14 -3.81
C LEU A 92 5.21 7.07 -4.88
N PHE A 93 4.96 7.74 -6.00
CA PHE A 93 5.89 7.88 -7.11
C PHE A 93 6.30 9.35 -7.21
N LEU A 94 7.60 9.63 -7.08
CA LEU A 94 8.18 10.95 -7.25
C LEU A 94 8.49 11.12 -8.73
N THR A 95 7.47 11.49 -9.51
CA THR A 95 7.43 11.32 -10.97
C THR A 95 8.22 12.38 -11.75
N ASP A 96 8.62 13.49 -11.13
CA ASP A 96 9.41 14.53 -11.78
C ASP A 96 10.68 14.86 -10.95
N LEU A 97 11.85 14.56 -11.51
CA LEU A 97 13.14 14.91 -10.90
C LEU A 97 13.48 16.41 -11.07
N GLU A 98 12.84 17.10 -12.02
CA GLU A 98 12.99 18.53 -12.27
C GLU A 98 12.01 19.36 -11.43
N ASP A 99 10.85 18.79 -11.05
CA ASP A 99 9.90 19.39 -10.11
C ASP A 99 9.67 18.51 -8.86
N PRO A 100 10.45 18.71 -7.78
CA PRO A 100 10.32 17.93 -6.54
C PRO A 100 9.03 18.21 -5.77
N THR A 101 8.15 19.10 -6.26
CA THR A 101 6.86 19.40 -5.63
C THR A 101 5.72 18.54 -6.16
N LEU A 102 5.96 17.78 -7.25
CA LEU A 102 4.97 16.93 -7.88
C LEU A 102 5.21 15.45 -7.54
N GLY A 103 4.14 14.73 -7.25
CA GLY A 103 4.18 13.29 -7.01
C GLY A 103 2.82 12.66 -7.21
N GLU A 104 2.83 11.38 -7.56
CA GLU A 104 1.65 10.55 -7.71
C GLU A 104 1.49 9.64 -6.49
N ILE A 105 0.24 9.46 -6.06
CA ILE A 105 -0.10 8.60 -4.92
C ILE A 105 -1.21 7.65 -5.35
N GLU A 106 -0.93 6.35 -5.24
CA GLU A 106 -1.92 5.29 -5.41
C GLU A 106 -2.23 4.68 -4.04
N VAL A 107 -3.52 4.44 -3.78
CA VAL A 107 -4.00 3.88 -2.51
C VAL A 107 -4.88 2.68 -2.81
N MET A 108 -4.57 1.55 -2.17
CA MET A 108 -5.36 0.34 -2.21
C MET A 108 -5.81 -0.02 -0.80
N ILE A 109 -7.09 -0.36 -0.62
CA ILE A 109 -7.65 -0.87 0.64
C ILE A 109 -8.24 -2.25 0.37
N ALA A 110 -7.64 -3.28 0.96
CA ALA A 110 -7.97 -4.69 0.74
C ALA A 110 -9.03 -5.23 1.72
N GLY A 111 -9.56 -4.40 2.62
CA GLY A 111 -10.44 -4.81 3.71
C GLY A 111 -11.80 -5.36 3.26
N GLY A 112 -12.15 -6.58 3.73
CA GLY A 112 -13.45 -7.24 3.57
C GLY A 112 -14.58 -6.68 4.45
N GLY A 113 -14.88 -5.40 4.33
CA GLY A 113 -16.17 -4.84 4.74
C GLY A 113 -17.25 -5.10 3.68
N PRO A 114 -18.56 -4.99 3.99
CA PRO A 114 -19.59 -4.97 2.95
C PRO A 114 -19.23 -3.88 1.92
N PRO A 115 -19.57 -4.08 0.64
CA PRO A 115 -19.23 -3.10 -0.41
C PRO A 115 -19.77 -1.74 0.01
N VAL A 116 -18.87 -0.86 0.44
CA VAL A 116 -19.15 0.56 0.43
C VAL A 116 -19.17 0.92 -1.03
N SER A 117 -20.36 1.31 -1.52
CA SER A 117 -20.50 1.93 -2.83
C SER A 117 -19.36 2.92 -3.00
N ALA A 118 -18.46 2.65 -3.94
CA ALA A 118 -17.40 3.58 -4.28
C ALA A 118 -18.06 4.96 -4.45
N PRO A 119 -17.59 6.01 -3.76
CA PRO A 119 -18.08 7.34 -4.02
C PRO A 119 -17.96 7.56 -5.54
N SER A 120 -19.05 7.92 -6.20
CA SER A 120 -18.99 8.29 -7.61
C SER A 120 -18.15 9.55 -7.70
N TRP A 121 -16.85 9.41 -7.95
CA TRP A 121 -15.99 10.54 -8.27
C TRP A 121 -16.42 11.04 -9.64
N SER A 122 -17.22 12.10 -9.65
CA SER A 122 -17.49 12.85 -10.86
C SER A 122 -16.30 13.78 -11.06
N SER A 123 -15.61 13.64 -12.20
CA SER A 123 -14.65 14.64 -12.64
C SER A 123 -15.40 15.96 -12.85
N VAL A 124 -15.11 16.95 -12.02
CA VAL A 124 -15.57 18.32 -12.26
C VAL A 124 -14.47 19.00 -13.05
N SER A 125 -14.67 19.15 -14.36
CA SER A 125 -13.80 19.99 -15.17
C SER A 125 -13.88 21.43 -14.66
N PRO A 126 -12.74 22.12 -14.44
CA PRO A 126 -12.75 23.54 -14.14
C PRO A 126 -13.38 24.32 -15.32
N LYS A 127 -14.18 25.34 -15.01
CA LYS A 127 -14.65 26.32 -15.99
C LYS A 127 -13.55 27.28 -16.38
#